data_AF-A0A7X4B4B2-F1
#
_entry.id   AF-A0A7X4B4B2-F1
#
_cell.length_a   1.000
_cell.length_b   1.000
_cell.length_c   1.000
_cell.angle_alpha   90.00
_cell.angle_beta   90.00
_cell.angle_gamma   90.00
#
_symmetry.space_group_name_H-M   'P 1'
#
loop_
_entity.id
_entity.type
_entity.pdbx_description
1 polymer ?
#
loop_
_entity_poly.entity_id
_entity_poly.type
_entity_poly.pdbx_seq_one_letter_code
_entity_poly.pdbx_strand_id
1 'polypeptide(L)'
;MSRLDNRITIQLSDGTEVSVKGYIAPFEYDSSDFHVAWDELANIRVAEPEKQYPASVFQSFLPSKSVSVGECWQIQEEGTLTLLRQLSPRPQLKLHINSGDPSRAMWACLRAYSEEYVEILFRIHGQFVLNSGWLTPSQFAGHLIIDRTQETIASFKLHVPQTTLNFDIGWTQEDGNTASAIGYCPQMELCTETASLDVEFIEAITQEETERALISCFYAFQRIDWVSLEEALEIAPAQQKPIHVISVDGPLFDESC
;
A
#
# COMPACT_ATOMS: atom_id res chain seq x y z
N MET A 1 8.04 -21.92 -31.34
CA MET A 1 6.96 -22.00 -30.33
C MET A 1 6.54 -20.58 -30.04
N SER A 2 5.36 -20.16 -30.52
CA SER A 2 4.82 -18.84 -30.18
C SER A 2 4.56 -18.83 -28.68
N ARG A 3 5.15 -17.88 -27.94
CA ARG A 3 4.65 -17.56 -26.61
C ARG A 3 3.17 -17.22 -26.79
N LEU A 4 2.28 -18.01 -26.21
CA LEU A 4 0.91 -17.55 -26.00
C LEU A 4 1.04 -16.22 -25.24
N ASP A 5 0.36 -15.20 -25.75
CA ASP A 5 0.36 -13.88 -25.14
C ASP A 5 -0.47 -13.99 -23.85
N ASN A 6 0.19 -14.33 -22.73
CA ASN A 6 -0.43 -14.49 -21.40
C ASN A 6 -0.79 -13.12 -20.78
N ARG A 7 -1.38 -12.23 -21.59
CA ARG A 7 -1.81 -10.90 -21.17
C ARG A 7 -3.32 -10.91 -21.04
N ILE A 8 -3.81 -10.42 -19.91
CA ILE A 8 -5.25 -10.33 -19.65
C ILE A 8 -5.69 -8.87 -19.61
N THR A 9 -6.89 -8.62 -20.11
CA THR A 9 -7.57 -7.32 -19.92
C THR A 9 -8.49 -7.43 -18.73
N ILE A 10 -8.43 -6.44 -17.83
CA ILE A 10 -9.23 -6.39 -16.60
C ILE A 10 -10.24 -5.25 -16.75
N GLN A 11 -11.51 -5.53 -16.48
CA GLN A 11 -12.61 -4.57 -16.63
C GLN A 11 -13.56 -4.64 -15.44
N LEU A 12 -14.29 -3.54 -15.23
CA LEU A 12 -15.35 -3.42 -14.25
C LEU A 12 -16.54 -2.75 -14.89
N SER A 13 -17.73 -3.25 -14.60
CA SER A 13 -18.99 -2.68 -15.06
C SER A 13 -19.34 -1.41 -14.27
N ASP A 14 -19.60 -0.30 -14.98
CA ASP A 14 -19.90 1.03 -14.43
C ASP A 14 -21.16 1.12 -13.54
N GLY A 15 -22.02 0.10 -13.58
CA GLY A 15 -23.34 0.12 -12.93
C GLY A 15 -23.41 -0.47 -11.53
N THR A 16 -22.28 -0.88 -10.94
CA THR A 16 -22.25 -1.53 -9.63
C THR A 16 -21.73 -0.61 -8.53
N GLU A 17 -22.38 -0.66 -7.38
CA GLU A 17 -21.96 0.01 -6.15
C GLU A 17 -21.28 -1.02 -5.24
N VAL A 18 -20.24 -0.58 -4.54
CA VAL A 18 -19.43 -1.40 -3.65
C VAL A 18 -19.51 -0.82 -2.25
N SER A 19 -20.01 -1.60 -1.28
CA SER A 19 -20.03 -1.20 0.12
C SER A 19 -18.65 -1.39 0.75
N VAL A 20 -18.07 -0.32 1.24
CA VAL A 20 -16.77 -0.33 1.92
C VAL A 20 -16.96 0.12 3.36
N LYS A 21 -16.51 -0.72 4.29
CA LYS A 21 -16.44 -0.42 5.72
C LYS A 21 -15.05 0.06 6.08
N GLY A 22 -14.96 1.05 6.95
CA GLY A 22 -13.69 1.58 7.44
C GLY A 22 -13.53 1.38 8.93
N TYR A 23 -12.30 1.11 9.36
CA TYR A 23 -11.93 0.89 10.76
C TYR A 23 -10.62 1.62 11.08
N ILE A 24 -10.59 2.31 12.23
CA ILE A 24 -9.38 2.84 12.85
C ILE A 24 -9.46 2.46 14.33
N ALA A 25 -8.54 1.63 14.78
CA ALA A 25 -8.35 1.33 16.19
C ALA A 25 -7.56 2.46 16.88
N PRO A 26 -7.70 2.60 18.21
CA PRO A 26 -6.81 3.46 18.98
C PRO A 26 -5.35 3.11 18.73
N PHE A 27 -4.52 4.14 18.64
CA PHE A 27 -3.07 4.02 18.48
C PHE A 27 -2.48 3.44 19.77
N GLU A 28 -1.62 2.43 19.66
CA GLU A 28 -1.12 1.71 20.84
C GLU A 28 0.06 2.40 21.51
N TYR A 29 1.01 2.88 20.70
CA TYR A 29 2.17 3.62 21.17
C TYR A 29 2.81 4.45 20.05
N ASP A 30 3.57 5.46 20.45
CA ASP A 30 4.55 6.16 19.63
C ASP A 30 5.73 6.59 20.50
N SER A 31 6.86 6.91 19.87
CA SER A 31 8.12 7.24 20.56
C SER A 31 8.09 8.50 21.44
N SER A 32 7.02 9.31 21.37
CA SER A 32 6.88 10.57 22.10
C SER A 32 5.55 10.69 22.87
N ASP A 33 4.80 9.60 23.02
CA ASP A 33 3.48 9.55 23.67
C ASP A 33 2.44 10.55 23.11
N PHE A 34 2.57 10.94 21.83
CA PHE A 34 1.62 11.83 21.18
C PHE A 34 0.21 11.23 21.10
N HIS A 35 0.09 9.91 20.93
CA HIS A 35 -1.19 9.19 20.94
C HIS A 35 -1.97 9.37 22.26
N VAL A 36 -1.30 9.77 23.36
CA VAL A 36 -1.93 10.13 24.63
C VAL A 36 -2.08 11.64 24.78
N ALA A 37 -1.03 12.40 24.47
CA ALA A 37 -0.96 13.83 24.76
C ALA A 37 -1.73 14.71 23.75
N TRP A 38 -1.87 14.26 22.51
CA TRP A 38 -2.53 14.99 21.43
C TRP A 38 -3.96 14.50 21.23
N ASP A 39 -4.92 15.30 21.67
CA ASP A 39 -6.36 14.96 21.67
C ASP A 39 -6.90 14.53 20.29
N GLU A 40 -6.47 15.19 19.21
CA GLU A 40 -6.91 14.83 17.85
C GLU A 40 -6.43 13.43 17.43
N LEU A 41 -5.19 13.07 17.79
CA LEU A 41 -4.62 11.76 17.49
C LEU A 41 -5.24 10.67 18.38
N ALA A 42 -5.38 10.92 19.68
CA ALA A 42 -6.00 9.99 20.63
C ALA A 42 -7.45 9.64 20.24
N ASN A 43 -8.16 10.61 19.67
CA ASN A 43 -9.57 10.51 19.30
C ASN A 43 -9.78 10.37 17.79
N ILE A 44 -8.74 10.08 17.01
CA ILE A 44 -8.90 9.87 15.57
C ILE A 44 -9.83 8.69 15.30
N ARG A 45 -10.80 8.89 14.42
CA ARG A 45 -11.77 7.87 14.00
C ARG A 45 -11.96 7.97 12.49
N VAL A 46 -12.47 6.89 11.92
CA VAL A 46 -12.88 6.83 10.52
C VAL A 46 -13.89 7.94 10.26
N ALA A 47 -13.65 8.73 9.23
CA ALA A 47 -14.54 9.83 8.86
C ALA A 47 -15.93 9.32 8.42
N GLU A 48 -15.97 8.22 7.65
CA GLU A 48 -17.20 7.57 7.21
C GLU A 48 -17.11 6.04 7.43
N PRO A 49 -17.67 5.48 8.54
CA PRO A 49 -17.51 4.07 8.89
C PRO A 49 -18.01 3.08 7.83
N GLU A 50 -19.00 3.47 7.04
CA GLU A 50 -19.50 2.69 5.90
C GLU A 50 -19.89 3.65 4.78
N LYS A 51 -19.49 3.32 3.54
CA LYS A 51 -19.77 4.13 2.36
C LYS A 51 -19.90 3.25 1.12
N GLN A 52 -20.89 3.59 0.29
CA GLN A 52 -21.05 3.02 -1.04
C GLN A 52 -20.23 3.81 -2.04
N TYR A 53 -19.52 3.11 -2.92
CA TYR A 53 -18.78 3.73 -4.02
C TYR A 53 -19.17 3.11 -5.35
N PRO A 54 -19.28 3.92 -6.42
CA PRO A 54 -19.41 3.38 -7.74
C PRO A 54 -18.14 2.63 -8.14
N ALA A 55 -18.28 1.59 -8.96
CA ALA A 55 -17.18 0.79 -9.49
C ALA A 55 -16.08 1.64 -10.17
N SER A 56 -16.41 2.82 -10.69
CA SER A 56 -15.46 3.78 -11.28
C SER A 56 -14.35 4.21 -10.31
N VAL A 57 -14.60 4.21 -9.00
CA VAL A 57 -13.56 4.46 -7.99
C VAL A 57 -12.49 3.36 -8.03
N PHE A 58 -12.90 2.10 -8.22
CA PHE A 58 -12.00 0.95 -8.29
C PHE A 58 -11.35 0.79 -9.66
N GLN A 59 -11.95 1.33 -10.73
CA GLN A 59 -11.30 1.39 -12.04
C GLN A 59 -9.95 2.14 -12.02
N SER A 60 -9.79 3.08 -11.08
CA SER A 60 -8.50 3.77 -10.86
C SER A 60 -7.35 2.81 -10.53
N PHE A 61 -7.65 1.61 -10.02
CA PHE A 61 -6.67 0.58 -9.63
C PHE A 61 -6.33 -0.36 -10.79
N LEU A 62 -7.02 -0.27 -11.92
CA LEU A 62 -6.85 -1.17 -13.05
C LEU A 62 -5.82 -0.67 -14.06
N PRO A 63 -5.13 -1.58 -14.76
CA PRO A 63 -4.20 -1.19 -15.81
C PRO A 63 -4.96 -0.67 -17.03
N SER A 64 -4.41 0.34 -17.70
CA SER A 64 -4.99 0.89 -18.94
C SER A 64 -4.83 -0.02 -20.17
N LYS A 65 -4.06 -1.10 -20.04
CA LYS A 65 -3.74 -2.05 -21.10
C LYS A 65 -3.76 -3.46 -20.50
N SER A 66 -3.81 -4.47 -21.36
CA SER A 66 -3.65 -5.86 -20.92
C SER A 66 -2.29 -6.03 -20.23
N VAL A 67 -2.21 -6.86 -19.19
CA VAL A 67 -1.00 -7.08 -18.36
C VAL A 67 -0.76 -8.57 -18.13
N SER A 68 0.48 -8.94 -17.82
CA SER A 68 0.86 -10.30 -17.40
C SER A 68 1.04 -10.42 -15.89
N VAL A 69 1.01 -11.64 -15.37
CA VAL A 69 1.30 -11.91 -13.95
C VAL A 69 2.69 -11.37 -13.59
N GLY A 70 2.78 -10.67 -12.46
CA GLY A 70 3.98 -9.98 -11.98
C GLY A 70 4.24 -8.60 -12.62
N GLU A 71 3.43 -8.16 -13.58
CA GLU A 71 3.54 -6.83 -14.16
C GLU A 71 2.95 -5.78 -13.23
N CYS A 72 3.74 -4.75 -12.91
CA CYS A 72 3.30 -3.62 -12.10
C CYS A 72 2.82 -2.45 -12.97
N TRP A 73 1.83 -1.71 -12.49
CA TRP A 73 1.38 -0.45 -13.09
C TRP A 73 1.07 0.59 -12.02
N GLN A 74 1.09 1.86 -12.44
CA GLN A 74 0.76 2.97 -11.57
C GLN A 74 -0.76 3.11 -11.46
N ILE A 75 -1.24 3.33 -10.23
CA ILE A 75 -2.65 3.56 -9.91
C ILE A 75 -3.00 5.03 -10.18
N GLN A 76 -4.26 5.31 -10.53
CA GLN A 76 -4.76 6.68 -10.68
C GLN A 76 -5.10 7.30 -9.32
N GLU A 77 -4.70 8.56 -9.13
CA GLU A 77 -4.81 9.25 -7.84
C GLU A 77 -6.25 9.47 -7.38
N GLU A 78 -7.17 9.73 -8.32
CA GLU A 78 -8.54 10.18 -8.01
C GLU A 78 -9.33 9.15 -7.18
N GLY A 79 -9.37 7.89 -7.61
CA GLY A 79 -10.05 6.82 -6.87
C GLY A 79 -9.41 6.56 -5.51
N THR A 80 -8.09 6.64 -5.43
CA THR A 80 -7.39 6.43 -4.16
C THR A 80 -7.66 7.54 -3.15
N LEU A 81 -7.57 8.82 -3.55
CA LEU A 81 -7.92 9.94 -2.69
C LEU A 81 -9.37 9.85 -2.24
N THR A 82 -10.25 9.38 -3.12
CA THR A 82 -11.67 9.18 -2.81
C THR A 82 -11.86 8.13 -1.70
N LEU A 83 -11.16 6.99 -1.77
CA LEU A 83 -11.19 5.98 -0.72
C LEU A 83 -10.53 6.45 0.58
N LEU A 84 -9.33 7.06 0.51
CA LEU A 84 -8.62 7.52 1.70
C LEU A 84 -9.39 8.60 2.47
N ARG A 85 -10.26 9.38 1.81
CA ARG A 85 -11.16 10.34 2.49
C ARG A 85 -12.12 9.69 3.48
N GLN A 86 -12.41 8.40 3.30
CA GLN A 86 -13.22 7.63 4.23
C GLN A 86 -12.52 7.46 5.58
N LEU A 87 -11.19 7.29 5.58
CA LEU A 87 -10.39 7.16 6.79
C LEU A 87 -10.23 8.51 7.49
N SER A 88 -9.91 9.57 6.75
CA SER A 88 -9.73 10.91 7.30
C SER A 88 -9.99 11.98 6.23
N PRO A 89 -10.54 13.16 6.59
CA PRO A 89 -11.09 14.12 5.62
C PRO A 89 -10.05 14.79 4.70
N ARG A 90 -8.77 14.80 5.07
CA ARG A 90 -7.70 15.51 4.32
C ARG A 90 -6.54 14.59 3.95
N PRO A 91 -6.76 13.56 3.11
CA PRO A 91 -5.67 12.74 2.62
C PRO A 91 -4.85 13.50 1.58
N GLN A 92 -3.57 13.16 1.48
CA GLN A 92 -2.64 13.64 0.47
C GLN A 92 -1.74 12.49 0.02
N LEU A 93 -1.48 12.41 -1.29
CA LEU A 93 -0.52 11.45 -1.86
C LEU A 93 0.89 12.04 -2.00
N LYS A 94 0.99 13.37 -1.86
CA LYS A 94 2.27 14.07 -1.77
C LYS A 94 2.68 14.15 -0.30
N LEU A 95 3.63 13.32 0.10
CA LEU A 95 4.11 13.26 1.48
C LEU A 95 4.98 14.48 1.82
N HIS A 96 4.96 14.89 3.09
CA HIS A 96 5.72 16.04 3.61
C HIS A 96 7.25 15.84 3.56
N ILE A 97 7.70 14.61 3.82
CA ILE A 97 9.08 14.11 3.74
C ILE A 97 9.62 13.98 2.31
N ASN A 98 8.72 13.84 1.32
CA ASN A 98 9.12 13.60 -0.06
C ASN A 98 9.14 14.91 -0.86
N SER A 99 10.31 15.22 -1.38
CA SER A 99 10.55 16.27 -2.37
C SER A 99 9.97 15.90 -3.75
N GLY A 100 8.64 15.74 -3.82
CA GLY A 100 7.90 16.25 -4.97
C GLY A 100 7.23 15.30 -5.96
N ASP A 101 7.39 13.97 -5.87
CA ASP A 101 6.83 13.08 -6.89
C ASP A 101 5.70 12.14 -6.39
N PRO A 102 4.43 12.56 -6.48
CA PRO A 102 3.28 11.72 -6.13
C PRO A 102 3.10 10.52 -7.07
N SER A 103 3.75 10.51 -8.26
CA SER A 103 3.63 9.38 -9.20
C SER A 103 4.20 8.07 -8.65
N ARG A 104 5.07 8.17 -7.64
CA ARG A 104 5.65 7.02 -6.94
C ARG A 104 4.81 6.55 -5.77
N ALA A 105 3.72 7.24 -5.42
CA ALA A 105 2.97 6.94 -4.21
C ALA A 105 2.15 5.64 -4.31
N MET A 106 1.89 5.12 -5.51
CA MET A 106 0.88 4.07 -5.65
C MET A 106 1.09 3.17 -6.86
N TRP A 107 1.22 1.88 -6.59
CA TRP A 107 1.46 0.84 -7.58
C TRP A 107 0.58 -0.37 -7.30
N ALA A 108 0.13 -1.01 -8.36
CA ALA A 108 -0.58 -2.29 -8.35
C ALA A 108 0.23 -3.31 -9.15
N CYS A 109 0.00 -4.59 -8.86
CA CYS A 109 0.62 -5.72 -9.54
C CYS A 109 -0.40 -6.85 -9.70
N LEU A 110 -0.42 -7.46 -10.87
CA LEU A 110 -1.24 -8.64 -11.13
C LEU A 110 -0.59 -9.85 -10.45
N ARG A 111 -1.19 -10.36 -9.37
CA ARG A 111 -0.66 -11.54 -8.67
C ARG A 111 -1.06 -12.82 -9.37
N ALA A 112 -2.34 -12.94 -9.74
CA ALA A 112 -2.90 -14.19 -10.25
C ALA A 112 -4.17 -13.97 -11.07
N TYR A 113 -4.51 -14.93 -11.93
CA TYR A 113 -5.81 -14.99 -12.59
C TYR A 113 -6.29 -16.42 -12.85
N SER A 114 -7.60 -16.60 -12.88
CA SER A 114 -8.33 -17.77 -13.38
C SER A 114 -9.33 -17.32 -14.44
N GLU A 115 -10.15 -18.22 -14.99
CA GLU A 115 -11.24 -17.82 -15.90
C GLU A 115 -12.23 -16.86 -15.21
N GLU A 116 -12.50 -17.08 -13.92
CA GLU A 116 -13.53 -16.35 -13.17
C GLU A 116 -12.98 -15.16 -12.37
N TYR A 117 -11.75 -15.25 -11.85
CA TYR A 117 -11.22 -14.24 -10.95
C TYR A 117 -9.89 -13.67 -11.42
N VAL A 118 -9.64 -12.42 -11.05
CA VAL A 118 -8.32 -11.82 -11.10
C VAL A 118 -7.98 -11.23 -9.74
N GLU A 119 -6.73 -11.43 -9.33
CA GLU A 119 -6.22 -10.98 -8.05
C GLU A 119 -5.10 -9.95 -8.25
N ILE A 120 -5.32 -8.77 -7.69
CA ILE A 120 -4.41 -7.63 -7.77
C ILE A 120 -3.98 -7.30 -6.34
N LEU A 121 -2.67 -7.26 -6.11
CA LEU A 121 -2.12 -6.64 -4.92
C LEU A 121 -1.66 -5.24 -5.25
N PHE A 122 -1.78 -4.33 -4.30
CA PHE A 122 -1.36 -2.96 -4.48
C PHE A 122 -0.79 -2.36 -3.21
N ARG A 123 -0.08 -1.26 -3.38
CA ARG A 123 0.57 -0.53 -2.32
C ARG A 123 0.38 0.95 -2.53
N ILE A 124 -0.03 1.64 -1.47
CA ILE A 124 -0.28 3.08 -1.48
C ILE A 124 0.48 3.73 -0.35
N HIS A 125 1.14 4.83 -0.66
CA HIS A 125 1.76 5.78 0.25
C HIS A 125 0.88 7.02 0.31
N GLY A 126 0.52 7.46 1.51
CA GLY A 126 -0.34 8.61 1.71
C GLY A 126 -0.18 9.18 3.11
N GLN A 127 -0.61 10.41 3.29
CA GLN A 127 -0.65 11.08 4.59
C GLN A 127 -2.02 11.71 4.82
N PHE A 128 -2.36 11.93 6.08
CA PHE A 128 -3.53 12.65 6.52
C PHE A 128 -3.12 13.94 7.21
N VAL A 129 -3.66 15.06 6.73
CA VAL A 129 -3.45 16.35 7.38
C VAL A 129 -4.39 16.50 8.56
N LEU A 130 -3.81 16.71 9.73
CA LEU A 130 -4.49 16.97 11.00
C LEU A 130 -4.50 18.48 11.27
N ASN A 131 -5.25 18.94 12.27
CA ASN A 131 -5.37 20.38 12.56
C ASN A 131 -4.04 20.96 13.02
N SER A 132 -3.31 20.21 13.83
CA SER A 132 -2.02 20.60 14.39
C SER A 132 -0.89 19.69 13.92
N GLY A 133 -0.96 19.13 12.70
CA GLY A 133 0.10 18.25 12.24
C GLY A 133 -0.30 17.33 11.09
N TRP A 134 0.34 16.17 11.04
CA TRP A 134 0.07 15.15 10.04
C TRP A 134 0.28 13.74 10.60
N LEU A 135 -0.37 12.79 9.98
CA LEU A 135 -0.19 11.35 10.17
C LEU A 135 0.14 10.70 8.83
N THR A 136 1.25 9.99 8.77
CA THR A 136 1.71 9.28 7.56
C THR A 136 1.83 7.80 7.90
N PRO A 137 0.82 6.97 7.56
CA PRO A 137 1.01 5.52 7.59
C PRO A 137 2.21 5.08 6.76
N SER A 138 2.98 4.09 7.21
CA SER A 138 4.18 3.62 6.52
C SER A 138 3.88 3.14 5.11
N GLN A 139 2.72 2.50 4.94
CA GLN A 139 2.06 2.21 3.68
C GLN A 139 0.64 1.71 3.97
N PHE A 140 -0.18 1.66 2.94
CA PHE A 140 -1.33 0.78 2.87
C PHE A 140 -1.04 -0.39 1.94
N ALA A 141 -1.14 -1.61 2.48
CA ALA A 141 -1.18 -2.84 1.71
C ALA A 141 -2.60 -3.13 1.25
N GLY A 142 -2.73 -3.46 -0.03
CA GLY A 142 -3.99 -3.57 -0.73
C GLY A 142 -4.17 -4.91 -1.41
N HIS A 143 -5.40 -5.40 -1.39
CA HIS A 143 -5.83 -6.62 -2.06
C HIS A 143 -7.18 -6.39 -2.74
N LEU A 144 -7.24 -6.64 -4.04
CA LEU A 144 -8.43 -6.48 -4.86
C LEU A 144 -8.67 -7.75 -5.66
N ILE A 145 -9.86 -8.34 -5.49
CA ILE A 145 -10.34 -9.48 -6.27
C ILE A 145 -11.52 -9.02 -7.11
N ILE A 146 -11.45 -9.30 -8.41
CA ILE A 146 -12.50 -8.98 -9.37
C ILE A 146 -13.05 -10.28 -9.94
N ASP A 147 -14.37 -10.41 -9.91
CA ASP A 147 -15.10 -11.39 -10.70
C ASP A 147 -15.13 -10.91 -12.16
N ARG A 148 -14.44 -11.64 -13.03
CA ARG A 148 -14.29 -11.36 -14.45
C ARG A 148 -15.54 -11.72 -15.27
N THR A 149 -16.38 -12.61 -14.75
CA THR A 149 -17.62 -13.03 -15.41
C THR A 149 -18.71 -11.97 -15.21
N GLN A 150 -18.76 -11.40 -14.01
CA GLN A 150 -19.72 -10.35 -13.65
C GLN A 150 -19.14 -8.95 -13.81
N GLU A 151 -17.82 -8.81 -13.97
CA GLU A 151 -17.08 -7.54 -13.98
C GLU A 151 -17.36 -6.70 -12.73
N THR A 152 -17.32 -7.35 -11.56
CA THR A 152 -17.62 -6.74 -10.25
C THR A 152 -16.50 -6.97 -9.25
N ILE A 153 -16.49 -6.15 -8.19
CA ILE A 153 -15.56 -6.34 -7.07
C ILE A 153 -16.07 -7.50 -6.21
N ALA A 154 -15.31 -8.60 -6.18
CA ALA A 154 -15.59 -9.73 -5.30
C ALA A 154 -15.06 -9.49 -3.89
N SER A 155 -13.90 -8.83 -3.76
CA SER A 155 -13.30 -8.48 -2.48
C SER A 155 -12.38 -7.27 -2.64
N PHE A 156 -12.39 -6.39 -1.65
CA PHE A 156 -11.44 -5.29 -1.53
C PHE A 156 -10.98 -5.16 -0.08
N LYS A 157 -9.66 -4.98 0.09
CA LYS A 157 -9.04 -4.62 1.36
C LYS A 157 -7.90 -3.63 1.12
N LEU A 158 -7.84 -2.60 1.95
CA LEU A 158 -6.74 -1.64 2.05
C LEU A 158 -6.44 -1.50 3.55
N HIS A 159 -5.21 -1.73 3.99
CA HIS A 159 -4.90 -1.70 5.42
C HIS A 159 -3.45 -1.32 5.70
N VAL A 160 -3.19 -0.76 6.87
CA VAL A 160 -1.82 -0.66 7.39
C VAL A 160 -1.29 -2.05 7.72
N PRO A 161 -0.05 -2.41 7.33
CA PRO A 161 0.54 -3.71 7.66
C PRO A 161 0.68 -3.95 9.16
N GLN A 162 0.68 -5.22 9.55
CA GLN A 162 0.98 -5.67 10.91
C GLN A 162 2.49 -5.84 11.10
N THR A 163 3.19 -4.72 11.22
CA THR A 163 4.63 -4.63 11.48
C THR A 163 4.89 -4.06 12.88
N THR A 164 6.17 -3.94 13.28
CA THR A 164 6.55 -3.34 14.58
C THR A 164 6.18 -1.86 14.67
N LEU A 165 6.32 -1.13 13.57
CA LEU A 165 5.97 0.28 13.40
C LEU A 165 5.26 0.42 12.07
N ASN A 166 4.24 1.28 11.99
CA ASN A 166 3.48 1.46 10.77
C ASN A 166 2.93 2.88 10.55
N PHE A 167 3.44 3.88 11.28
CA PHE A 167 3.18 5.28 10.96
C PHE A 167 4.27 6.22 11.49
N ASP A 168 4.35 7.38 10.84
CA ASP A 168 4.99 8.60 11.30
C ASP A 168 3.94 9.65 11.64
N ILE A 169 4.25 10.47 12.61
CA ILE A 169 3.39 11.57 13.03
C ILE A 169 4.25 12.81 13.24
N GLY A 170 3.75 13.96 12.81
CA GLY A 170 4.27 15.26 13.19
C GLY A 170 3.21 16.04 13.96
N TRP A 171 3.55 16.56 15.14
CA TRP A 171 2.69 17.41 15.94
C TRP A 171 3.30 18.81 16.08
N THR A 172 2.63 19.81 15.51
CA THR A 172 2.94 21.23 15.65
C THR A 172 2.29 21.76 16.93
N GLN A 173 3.12 22.09 17.92
CA GLN A 173 2.70 22.61 19.21
C GLN A 173 2.40 24.12 19.14
N GLU A 174 1.85 24.68 20.22
CA GLU A 174 1.43 26.09 20.29
C GLU A 174 2.57 27.09 20.08
N ASP A 175 3.81 26.70 20.39
CA ASP A 175 5.01 27.50 20.16
C ASP A 175 5.44 27.53 18.68
N GLY A 176 4.74 26.80 17.81
CA GLY A 176 5.01 26.67 16.38
C GLY A 176 6.08 25.64 16.05
N ASN A 177 6.66 24.96 17.04
CA ASN A 177 7.63 23.89 16.79
C ASN A 177 6.89 22.59 16.46
N THR A 178 7.40 21.88 15.45
CA THR A 178 6.90 20.55 15.10
C THR A 178 7.86 19.49 15.61
N ALA A 179 7.34 18.58 16.42
CA ALA A 179 8.04 17.38 16.84
C ALA A 179 7.49 16.18 16.06
N SER A 180 8.38 15.25 15.71
CA SER A 180 8.02 14.01 14.99
C SER A 180 8.17 12.80 15.90
N ALA A 181 7.29 11.82 15.72
CA ALA A 181 7.36 10.53 16.36
C ALA A 181 7.00 9.41 15.37
N ILE A 182 7.33 8.18 15.74
CA ILE A 182 6.98 6.96 15.00
C ILE A 182 6.27 6.01 15.95
N GLY A 183 5.35 5.20 15.44
CA GLY A 183 4.57 4.33 16.31
C GLY A 183 3.83 3.23 15.60
N TYR A 184 2.88 2.65 16.33
CA TYR A 184 2.07 1.52 15.90
C TYR A 184 0.56 1.75 16.06
N CYS A 185 -0.16 1.53 14.96
CA CYS A 185 -1.62 1.49 14.90
C CYS A 185 -2.06 0.06 14.56
N PRO A 186 -2.77 -0.65 15.46
CA PRO A 186 -3.09 -2.06 15.26
C PRO A 186 -4.10 -2.31 14.13
N GLN A 187 -4.92 -1.32 13.82
CA GLN A 187 -5.88 -1.40 12.73
C GLN A 187 -6.15 -0.02 12.14
N MET A 188 -5.90 0.12 10.85
CA MET A 188 -6.41 1.18 10.02
C MET A 188 -6.69 0.58 8.66
N GLU A 189 -7.95 0.40 8.31
CA GLU A 189 -8.33 -0.33 7.10
C GLU A 189 -9.65 0.10 6.49
N LEU A 190 -9.77 -0.15 5.19
CA LEU A 190 -11.01 -0.15 4.42
C LEU A 190 -11.20 -1.54 3.83
N CYS A 191 -12.39 -2.12 3.95
CA CYS A 191 -12.67 -3.45 3.41
C CYS A 191 -14.12 -3.63 2.99
N THR A 192 -14.35 -4.52 2.04
CA THR A 192 -15.68 -5.09 1.77
C THR A 192 -15.94 -6.25 2.74
N GLU A 193 -17.17 -6.76 2.76
CA GLU A 193 -17.42 -8.05 3.42
C GLU A 193 -16.57 -9.13 2.75
N THR A 194 -15.86 -9.92 3.56
CA THR A 194 -14.88 -10.89 3.07
C THR A 194 -15.59 -12.08 2.44
N ALA A 195 -15.45 -12.25 1.12
CA ALA A 195 -15.76 -13.51 0.47
C ALA A 195 -14.56 -14.48 0.65
N SER A 196 -14.81 -15.65 1.23
CA SER A 196 -13.84 -16.75 1.19
C SER A 196 -13.91 -17.36 -0.21
N LEU A 197 -12.84 -17.19 -0.99
CA LEU A 197 -12.75 -17.72 -2.35
C LEU A 197 -11.73 -18.86 -2.36
N ASP A 198 -12.18 -20.05 -2.73
CA ASP A 198 -11.33 -21.21 -3.03
C ASP A 198 -11.17 -21.27 -4.55
N VAL A 199 -10.08 -20.69 -5.06
CA VAL A 199 -9.85 -20.49 -6.50
C VAL A 199 -8.57 -21.17 -6.93
N GLU A 200 -8.68 -22.03 -7.94
CA GLU A 200 -7.54 -22.55 -8.67
C GLU A 200 -7.13 -21.56 -9.77
N PHE A 201 -5.97 -20.92 -9.60
CA PHE A 201 -5.45 -19.96 -10.55
C PHE A 201 -4.73 -20.65 -11.71
N ILE A 202 -4.94 -20.13 -12.93
CA ILE A 202 -4.27 -20.58 -14.15
C ILE A 202 -2.78 -20.21 -14.09
N GLU A 203 -2.51 -18.98 -13.66
CA GLU A 203 -1.17 -18.45 -13.48
C GLU A 203 -1.17 -17.58 -12.23
N ALA A 204 -0.13 -17.73 -11.41
CA ALA A 204 0.04 -17.00 -10.17
C ALA A 204 1.52 -16.88 -9.81
N ILE A 205 1.88 -15.77 -9.18
CA ILE A 205 3.09 -15.65 -8.37
C ILE A 205 2.72 -15.64 -6.88
N THR A 206 3.70 -15.92 -6.04
CA THR A 206 3.53 -15.85 -4.59
C THR A 206 3.21 -14.43 -4.13
N GLN A 207 2.64 -14.31 -2.94
CA GLN A 207 2.40 -13.00 -2.33
C GLN A 207 3.73 -12.27 -2.12
N GLU A 208 4.76 -12.97 -1.64
CA GLU A 208 6.10 -12.40 -1.41
C GLU A 208 6.76 -11.91 -2.69
N GLU A 209 6.63 -12.64 -3.80
CA GLU A 209 7.12 -12.18 -5.11
C GLU A 209 6.41 -10.92 -5.59
N THR A 210 5.10 -10.83 -5.34
CA THR A 210 4.29 -9.67 -5.71
C THR A 210 4.65 -8.45 -4.87
N GLU A 211 4.80 -8.62 -3.56
CA GLU A 211 5.25 -7.57 -2.63
C GLU A 211 6.65 -7.07 -3.01
N ARG A 212 7.57 -7.98 -3.42
CA ARG A 212 8.90 -7.61 -3.93
C ARG A 212 8.82 -6.82 -5.24
N ALA A 213 7.93 -7.19 -6.16
CA ALA A 213 7.71 -6.46 -7.40
C ALA A 213 7.17 -5.05 -7.13
N LEU A 214 6.20 -4.93 -6.21
CA LEU A 214 5.64 -3.65 -5.78
C LEU A 214 6.70 -2.77 -5.14
N ILE A 215 7.41 -3.23 -4.10
CA ILE A 215 8.39 -2.42 -3.36
C ILE A 215 9.54 -1.93 -4.27
N SER A 216 9.90 -2.69 -5.31
CA SER A 216 10.90 -2.31 -6.32
C SER A 216 10.47 -1.19 -7.26
N CYS A 217 9.18 -0.86 -7.29
CA CYS A 217 8.65 0.33 -7.97
C CYS A 217 8.87 1.60 -7.12
N PHE A 218 8.88 1.45 -5.79
CA PHE A 218 9.10 2.55 -4.85
C PHE A 218 10.58 2.79 -4.60
N TYR A 219 11.42 1.76 -4.53
CA TYR A 219 12.80 1.91 -4.08
C TYR A 219 13.78 1.19 -4.98
N ALA A 220 14.65 1.96 -5.66
CA ALA A 220 15.66 1.38 -6.54
C ALA A 220 16.64 0.46 -5.81
N PHE A 221 16.91 0.73 -4.53
CA PHE A 221 17.82 -0.08 -3.71
C PHE A 221 17.27 -1.48 -3.41
N GLN A 222 15.97 -1.73 -3.57
CA GLN A 222 15.37 -3.06 -3.40
C GLN A 222 15.79 -4.05 -4.50
N ARG A 223 16.39 -3.54 -5.58
CA ARG A 223 16.94 -4.36 -6.67
C ARG A 223 18.37 -4.82 -6.40
N ILE A 224 18.94 -4.42 -5.26
CA ILE A 224 20.25 -4.89 -4.81
C ILE A 224 20.03 -6.23 -4.11
N ASP A 225 20.87 -7.21 -4.43
CA ASP A 225 20.94 -8.48 -3.72
C ASP A 225 21.58 -8.25 -2.35
N TRP A 226 20.77 -7.83 -1.37
CA TRP A 226 21.21 -7.63 0.00
C TRP A 226 21.53 -8.99 0.64
N VAL A 227 22.76 -9.11 1.11
CA VAL A 227 23.28 -10.27 1.83
C VAL A 227 23.93 -9.81 3.13
N SER A 228 24.18 -10.74 4.04
CA SER A 228 24.97 -10.44 5.24
C SER A 228 26.37 -9.96 4.87
N LEU A 229 27.04 -9.26 5.79
CA LEU A 229 28.42 -8.81 5.57
C LEU A 229 29.35 -10.02 5.33
N GLU A 230 29.15 -11.08 6.09
CA GLU A 230 29.91 -12.34 6.00
C GLU A 230 29.76 -12.96 4.60
N GLU A 231 28.53 -13.11 4.11
CA GLU A 231 28.27 -13.61 2.75
C GLU A 231 28.85 -12.67 1.69
N ALA A 232 28.73 -11.35 1.85
CA ALA A 232 29.31 -10.39 0.93
C ALA A 232 30.83 -10.55 0.81
N LEU A 233 31.52 -10.78 1.94
CA LEU A 233 32.97 -10.99 1.99
C LEU A 233 33.42 -12.33 1.37
N GLU A 234 32.54 -13.33 1.30
CA GLU A 234 32.78 -14.58 0.57
C GLU A 234 32.50 -14.44 -0.94
N ILE A 235 31.37 -13.81 -1.29
CA ILE A 235 30.90 -13.65 -2.66
C ILE A 235 31.80 -12.70 -3.46
N ALA A 236 32.24 -11.59 -2.86
CA ALA A 236 32.99 -10.55 -3.57
C ALA A 236 34.31 -11.07 -4.18
N PRO A 237 35.20 -11.77 -3.45
CA PRO A 237 36.39 -12.39 -4.02
C PRO A 237 36.04 -13.50 -5.03
N ALA A 238 35.05 -14.34 -4.73
CA ALA A 238 34.66 -15.47 -5.58
C ALA A 238 34.13 -15.02 -6.95
N GLN A 239 33.37 -13.92 -6.99
CA GLN A 239 32.84 -13.33 -8.21
C GLN A 239 33.75 -12.26 -8.83
N GLN A 240 34.88 -11.94 -8.20
CA GLN A 240 35.75 -10.82 -8.57
C GLN A 240 35.01 -9.48 -8.70
N LYS A 241 34.03 -9.24 -7.82
CA LYS A 241 33.22 -8.02 -7.78
C LYS A 241 33.46 -7.27 -6.47
N PRO A 242 33.58 -5.93 -6.50
CA PRO A 242 33.69 -5.16 -5.27
C PRO A 242 32.33 -5.10 -4.53
N ILE A 243 32.39 -4.89 -3.23
CA ILE A 243 31.21 -4.51 -2.42
C ILE A 243 30.93 -3.02 -2.69
N HIS A 244 29.73 -2.70 -3.17
CA HIS A 244 29.39 -1.36 -3.64
C HIS A 244 28.66 -0.50 -2.59
N VAL A 245 27.85 -1.13 -1.74
CA VAL A 245 27.01 -0.45 -0.75
C VAL A 245 27.00 -1.30 0.52
N ILE A 246 27.05 -0.63 1.68
CA ILE A 246 26.84 -1.25 3.00
C ILE A 246 25.77 -0.41 3.68
N SER A 247 24.69 -1.06 4.13
CA SER A 247 23.74 -0.45 5.05
C SER A 247 24.24 -0.70 6.47
N VAL A 248 24.41 0.37 7.25
CA VAL A 248 24.98 0.31 8.61
C VAL A 248 23.94 0.53 9.71
N ASP A 249 22.78 1.10 9.34
CA ASP A 249 21.70 1.42 10.25
C ASP A 249 20.36 1.44 9.50
N GLY A 250 19.30 1.11 10.21
CA GLY A 250 17.92 1.11 9.73
C GLY A 250 17.52 -0.15 8.92
N PRO A 251 16.23 -0.52 8.98
CA PRO A 251 15.67 -1.56 8.13
C PRO A 251 15.71 -1.14 6.65
N LEU A 252 15.90 -2.11 5.76
CA LEU A 252 15.76 -1.91 4.31
C LEU A 252 14.29 -2.05 3.86
N PHE A 253 13.35 -1.65 4.71
CA PHE A 253 11.91 -1.75 4.47
C PHE A 253 11.15 -0.65 5.22
N ASP A 254 9.92 -0.40 4.80
CA ASP A 254 9.09 0.72 5.28
C ASP A 254 8.50 0.42 6.67
N GLU A 255 9.25 0.78 7.70
CA GLU A 255 8.71 0.91 9.06
C GLU A 255 8.04 2.28 9.27
N SER A 256 8.51 3.28 8.53
CA SER A 256 8.11 4.67 8.62
C SER A 256 8.38 5.38 7.28
N CYS A 257 7.47 6.27 6.87
CA CYS A 257 7.57 7.29 5.81
C CYS A 257 8.87 8.09 5.87
#